data_AF-A0A2V6SH00-F1
#
_entry.id   AF-A0A2V6SH00-F1
#
_cell.length_a   1.000
_cell.length_b   1.000
_cell.length_c   1.000
_cell.angle_alpha   90.00
_cell.angle_beta   90.00
_cell.angle_gamma   90.00
#
_symmetry.space_group_name_H-M   'P 1'
#
loop_
_entity.id
_entity.type
_entity.pdbx_description
1 polymer ?
#
loop_
_entity_poly.entity_id
_entity_poly.type
_entity_poly.pdbx_seq_one_letter_code
_entity_poly.pdbx_strand_id
1 'polypeptide(L)'
;MILAVAALLLLYGLGAPRLWQDEAETALLGRNILRFGLPRVWDGNNLVAQYYALDFDSHLLYQKSWLPLYLAAGAFALLGQGTFTARLPFALCGLVTVWLIWRVGRKLTGDGPTAVLAALLLALSLPFLLYSRQCRWYAPAMAVTLLLVEAEERLAERWGWLRFGAAIGLLFHLNYLVCGATAPALVAARLSTRGWRSIDRRMIAGLSAAALLTLPFFAFFPPFAFAEQVASTFSDYPSRMAWVLGDLNRYLLPLPGIAVLSALAGGRLGRSGWTRRLAVTILLAVVLSNLTLWPRDQRPPAGGAPSCRGYLLRAEGPPLVDRRARRRPSVHSPPRVPAVALAPLGTPGAREDRPVRLRGEPPPTRPGAHRRSGGVPAEEREAGRS
;
A
#
# COMPACT_ATOMS: atom_id res chain seq x y z
N MET A 1 -11.95 21.95 -18.66
CA MET A 1 -13.11 21.66 -17.80
C MET A 1 -12.89 20.47 -16.86
N ILE A 2 -12.67 19.24 -17.36
CA ILE A 2 -12.51 18.03 -16.50
C ILE A 2 -11.37 18.15 -15.49
N LEU A 3 -10.20 18.63 -15.92
CA LEU A 3 -9.07 18.86 -14.99
C LEU A 3 -9.38 19.91 -13.93
N ALA A 4 -10.24 20.89 -14.21
CA ALA A 4 -10.68 21.86 -13.21
C ALA A 4 -11.62 21.22 -12.18
N VAL A 5 -12.53 20.34 -12.62
CA VAL A 5 -13.37 19.55 -11.72
C VAL A 5 -12.53 18.62 -10.85
N ALA A 6 -11.58 17.89 -11.45
CA ALA A 6 -10.65 17.04 -10.71
C ALA A 6 -9.80 17.86 -9.74
N ALA A 7 -9.32 19.04 -10.13
CA ALA A 7 -8.55 19.94 -9.26
C ALA A 7 -9.38 20.41 -8.07
N LEU A 8 -10.63 20.81 -8.30
CA LEU A 8 -11.55 21.15 -7.22
C LEU A 8 -11.72 19.96 -6.25
N LEU A 9 -12.04 18.78 -6.77
CA LEU A 9 -12.29 17.60 -5.92
C LEU A 9 -11.04 17.08 -5.20
N LEU A 10 -9.86 17.20 -5.79
CA LEU A 10 -8.61 16.74 -5.20
C LEU A 10 -7.98 17.75 -4.25
N LEU A 11 -8.13 19.06 -4.50
CA LEU A 11 -7.44 20.10 -3.73
C LEU A 11 -8.35 20.77 -2.68
N TYR A 12 -9.68 20.76 -2.87
CA TYR A 12 -10.60 21.37 -1.91
C TYR A 12 -10.49 20.70 -0.54
N GLY A 13 -10.24 21.52 0.50
CA GLY A 13 -10.11 21.04 1.89
C GLY A 13 -8.98 20.01 2.10
N LEU A 14 -7.96 19.96 1.24
CA LEU A 14 -6.92 18.92 1.27
C LEU A 14 -6.18 18.85 2.63
N GLY A 15 -6.00 19.99 3.28
CA GLY A 15 -5.36 20.07 4.61
C GLY A 15 -6.31 19.96 5.81
N ALA A 16 -7.63 19.89 5.61
CA ALA A 16 -8.60 20.00 6.71
C ALA A 16 -8.57 18.77 7.66
N PRO A 17 -8.56 17.52 7.16
CA PRO A 17 -8.37 16.36 8.04
C PRO A 17 -6.93 16.27 8.52
N ARG A 18 -6.72 15.87 9.79
CA ARG A 18 -5.39 15.51 10.28
C ARG A 18 -4.84 14.31 9.51
N LEU A 19 -3.51 14.18 9.48
CA LEU A 19 -2.86 13.01 8.90
C LEU A 19 -3.18 11.80 9.75
N TRP A 20 -3.75 10.78 9.13
CA TRP A 20 -4.05 9.50 9.75
C TRP A 20 -2.81 8.62 9.67
N GLN A 21 -2.53 7.85 10.73
CA GLN A 21 -1.68 6.66 10.77
C GLN A 21 -0.57 6.62 9.67
N ASP A 22 -0.79 5.89 8.58
CA ASP A 22 0.08 5.75 7.40
C ASP A 22 0.58 7.06 6.74
N GLU A 23 -0.28 8.07 6.66
CA GLU A 23 0.08 9.40 6.15
C GLU A 23 0.96 10.16 7.12
N ALA A 24 0.67 10.00 8.42
CA ALA A 24 1.46 10.63 9.49
C ALA A 24 2.87 10.04 9.52
N GLU A 25 3.02 8.72 9.34
CA GLU A 25 4.33 8.06 9.16
C GLU A 25 5.11 8.70 8.00
N THR A 26 4.49 8.79 6.83
CA THR A 26 5.12 9.36 5.62
C THR A 26 5.56 10.80 5.85
N ALA A 27 4.71 11.63 6.46
CA ALA A 27 5.01 13.02 6.76
C ALA A 27 6.08 13.19 7.85
N LEU A 28 6.02 12.43 8.95
CA LEU A 28 7.02 12.52 10.02
C LEU A 28 8.40 12.06 9.54
N LEU A 29 8.46 11.01 8.72
CA LEU A 29 9.72 10.61 8.09
C LEU A 29 10.20 11.64 7.07
N GLY A 30 9.31 12.26 6.30
CA GLY A 30 9.63 13.38 5.42
C GLY A 30 10.24 14.57 6.19
N ARG A 31 9.70 14.88 7.37
CA ARG A 31 10.28 15.87 8.29
C ARG A 31 11.67 15.44 8.78
N ASN A 32 11.85 14.17 9.14
CA ASN A 32 13.13 13.64 9.60
C ASN A 32 14.20 13.66 8.50
N ILE A 33 13.82 13.42 7.24
CA ILE A 33 14.72 13.57 6.08
C ILE A 33 15.29 14.99 6.00
N LEU A 34 14.49 16.04 6.26
CA LEU A 34 14.99 17.41 6.25
C LEU A 34 16.04 17.68 7.34
N ARG A 35 16.02 16.93 8.43
CA ARG A 35 16.99 17.06 9.54
C ARG A 35 18.21 16.18 9.37
N PHE A 36 18.04 14.95 8.90
CA PHE A 36 19.09 13.91 8.91
C PHE A 36 19.57 13.52 7.50
N GLY A 37 18.91 13.99 6.44
CA GLY A 37 19.15 13.57 5.06
C GLY A 37 18.63 12.18 4.71
N LEU A 38 18.21 11.38 5.71
CA LEU A 38 17.75 10.00 5.57
C LEU A 38 16.45 9.78 6.35
N PRO A 39 15.62 8.77 5.97
CA PRO A 39 14.36 8.47 6.65
C PRO A 39 14.61 7.72 7.97
N ARG A 40 15.12 8.44 8.95
CA ARG A 40 15.37 7.93 10.30
C ARG A 40 14.07 7.89 11.09
N VAL A 41 13.75 6.75 11.71
CA VAL A 41 12.50 6.59 12.50
C VAL A 41 12.55 7.26 13.87
N TRP A 42 13.74 7.57 14.39
CA TRP A 42 13.94 8.22 15.68
C TRP A 42 14.46 9.64 15.50
N ASP A 43 13.73 10.63 16.03
CA ASP A 43 14.09 12.04 15.96
C ASP A 43 14.78 12.59 17.23
N GLY A 44 15.04 11.71 18.22
CA GLY A 44 15.58 12.07 19.53
C GLY A 44 14.51 12.19 20.63
N ASN A 45 13.23 12.19 20.26
CA ASN A 45 12.13 12.27 21.22
C ASN A 45 10.99 11.29 20.89
N ASN A 46 10.68 11.13 19.61
CA ASN A 46 9.61 10.28 19.09
C ASN A 46 10.16 9.16 18.21
N LEU A 47 9.56 7.98 18.36
CA LEU A 47 9.76 6.84 17.49
C LEU A 47 8.59 6.73 16.52
N VAL A 48 8.88 6.83 15.22
CA VAL A 48 7.91 6.66 14.14
C VAL A 48 7.90 5.19 13.71
N ALA A 49 6.94 4.43 14.23
CA ALA A 49 6.78 3.01 13.91
C ALA A 49 5.30 2.60 13.95
N GLN A 50 4.93 1.64 13.12
CA GLN A 50 3.58 1.14 12.91
C GLN A 50 3.47 -0.38 13.07
N TYR A 51 4.52 -1.13 12.72
CA TYR A 51 4.49 -2.60 12.70
C TYR A 51 5.40 -3.21 13.76
N TYR A 52 5.25 -2.82 15.02
CA TYR A 52 6.02 -3.39 16.15
C TYR A 52 7.55 -3.40 15.91
N ALA A 53 8.09 -2.33 15.31
CA ALA A 53 9.50 -2.19 14.95
C ALA A 53 10.02 -3.16 13.87
N LEU A 54 9.13 -3.71 13.04
CA LEU A 54 9.49 -4.49 11.83
C LEU A 54 9.73 -3.60 10.60
N ASP A 55 9.44 -2.31 10.72
CA ASP A 55 9.45 -1.31 9.67
C ASP A 55 10.79 -0.56 9.53
N PHE A 56 11.77 -0.83 10.41
CA PHE A 56 13.09 -0.22 10.38
C PHE A 56 14.21 -1.18 10.81
N ASP A 57 15.45 -0.86 10.46
CA ASP A 57 16.63 -1.70 10.74
C ASP A 57 17.34 -1.34 12.06
N SER A 58 18.45 -2.02 12.34
CA SER A 58 19.30 -1.75 13.50
C SER A 58 19.95 -0.36 13.49
N HIS A 59 19.97 0.31 12.34
CA HIS A 59 20.44 1.69 12.17
C HIS A 59 19.30 2.72 12.30
N LEU A 60 18.09 2.29 12.63
CA LEU A 60 16.88 3.11 12.73
C LEU A 60 16.49 3.76 11.40
N LEU A 61 16.84 3.12 10.28
CA LEU A 61 16.40 3.53 8.96
C LEU A 61 15.14 2.77 8.57
N TYR A 62 14.16 3.52 8.07
CA TYR A 62 12.92 2.96 7.56
C TYR A 62 13.21 2.03 6.37
N GLN A 63 12.62 0.83 6.35
CA GLN A 63 12.96 -0.21 5.38
C GLN A 63 12.01 -0.33 4.18
N LYS A 64 10.90 0.43 4.13
CA LYS A 64 10.01 0.42 2.95
C LYS A 64 10.45 1.46 1.92
N SER A 65 9.68 1.64 0.85
CA SER A 65 10.03 2.54 -0.25
C SER A 65 10.20 4.00 0.19
N TRP A 66 11.28 4.66 -0.25
CA TRP A 66 11.65 5.99 0.25
C TRP A 66 11.11 7.16 -0.54
N LEU A 67 10.81 7.00 -1.84
CA LEU A 67 10.46 8.14 -2.69
C LEU A 67 9.24 8.95 -2.19
N PRO A 68 8.16 8.34 -1.68
CA PRO A 68 7.06 9.12 -1.08
C PRO A 68 7.51 10.00 0.08
N LEU A 69 8.48 9.54 0.87
CA LEU A 69 9.03 10.28 2.01
C LEU A 69 9.80 11.52 1.52
N TYR A 70 10.61 11.37 0.47
CA TYR A 70 11.34 12.47 -0.15
C TYR A 70 10.42 13.46 -0.87
N LEU A 71 9.30 13.01 -1.46
CA LEU A 71 8.29 13.91 -2.01
C LEU A 71 7.66 14.79 -0.93
N ALA A 72 7.31 14.20 0.22
CA ALA A 72 6.81 14.96 1.38
C ALA A 72 7.87 15.92 1.93
N ALA A 73 9.12 15.45 2.07
CA ALA A 73 10.25 16.28 2.52
C ALA A 73 10.47 17.49 1.60
N GLY A 74 10.50 17.28 0.29
CA GLY A 74 10.65 18.36 -0.70
C GLY A 74 9.51 19.37 -0.62
N ALA A 75 8.26 18.91 -0.46
CA ALA A 75 7.13 19.82 -0.27
C ALA A 75 7.27 20.65 1.01
N PHE A 76 7.69 20.04 2.11
CA PHE A 76 7.94 20.75 3.38
C PHE A 76 9.09 21.75 3.29
N ALA A 77 10.16 21.44 2.55
CA ALA A 77 11.26 22.36 2.34
C ALA A 77 10.83 23.61 1.56
N LEU A 78 9.93 23.45 0.59
CA LEU A 78 9.49 24.54 -0.28
C LEU A 78 8.34 25.37 0.29
N LEU A 79 7.38 24.73 0.98
CA LEU A 79 6.10 25.35 1.35
C LEU A 79 5.83 25.30 2.87
N GLY A 80 6.77 24.79 3.66
CA GLY A 80 6.61 24.62 5.11
C GLY A 80 5.83 23.37 5.50
N GLN A 81 5.94 23.00 6.78
CA GLN A 81 5.31 21.77 7.30
C GLN A 81 3.81 21.98 7.56
N GLY A 82 2.99 21.06 7.05
CA GLY A 82 1.54 21.10 7.26
C GLY A 82 0.82 19.95 6.57
N THR A 83 -0.41 19.66 6.98
CA THR A 83 -1.27 18.62 6.38
C THR A 83 -1.52 18.86 4.90
N PHE A 84 -1.82 20.11 4.53
CA PHE A 84 -2.00 20.51 3.14
C PHE A 84 -0.74 20.24 2.32
N THR A 85 0.41 20.76 2.77
CA THR A 85 1.68 20.61 2.08
C THR A 85 2.10 19.16 1.92
N ALA A 86 1.86 18.33 2.96
CA ALA A 86 2.17 16.91 2.91
C ALA A 86 1.43 16.19 1.78
N ARG A 87 0.14 16.48 1.61
CA ARG A 87 -0.73 15.83 0.63
C ARG A 87 -0.65 16.43 -0.77
N LEU A 88 -0.24 17.70 -0.88
CA LEU A 88 -0.20 18.44 -2.15
C LEU A 88 0.52 17.70 -3.28
N PRO A 89 1.78 17.23 -3.14
CA PRO A 89 2.48 16.58 -4.26
C PRO A 89 1.73 15.33 -4.75
N PHE A 90 1.09 14.58 -3.85
CA PHE A 90 0.33 13.38 -4.19
C PHE A 90 -0.99 13.71 -4.88
N ALA A 91 -1.71 14.74 -4.42
CA ALA A 91 -2.92 15.22 -5.08
C ALA A 91 -2.63 15.73 -6.50
N LEU A 92 -1.49 16.39 -6.72
CA LEU A 92 -1.02 16.80 -8.04
C LEU A 92 -0.73 15.57 -8.94
N CYS A 93 -0.12 14.51 -8.41
CA CYS A 93 0.01 13.25 -9.14
C CYS A 93 -1.35 12.62 -9.49
N GLY A 94 -2.36 12.79 -8.63
CA GLY A 94 -3.76 12.44 -8.94
C GLY A 94 -4.29 13.20 -10.16
N LEU A 95 -4.05 14.51 -10.26
CA LEU A 95 -4.43 15.30 -11.45
C LEU A 95 -3.72 14.82 -12.71
N VAL A 96 -2.42 14.53 -12.61
CA VAL A 96 -1.66 13.94 -13.71
C VAL A 96 -2.26 12.60 -14.13
N THR A 97 -2.70 11.77 -13.17
CA THR A 97 -3.36 10.49 -13.45
C THR A 97 -4.65 10.68 -14.26
N VAL A 98 -5.49 11.66 -13.91
CA VAL A 98 -6.72 11.97 -14.68
C VAL A 98 -6.39 12.38 -16.12
N TRP A 99 -5.36 13.20 -16.31
CA TRP A 99 -4.90 13.60 -17.64
C TRP A 99 -4.35 12.41 -18.45
N LEU A 100 -3.54 11.55 -17.83
CA LEU A 100 -3.00 10.35 -18.48
C LEU A 100 -4.10 9.37 -18.87
N ILE A 101 -5.15 9.24 -18.07
CA ILE A 101 -6.30 8.38 -18.39
C ILE A 101 -7.08 8.89 -19.60
N TRP A 102 -7.25 10.20 -19.72
CA TRP A 102 -7.78 10.79 -20.96
C TRP A 102 -6.90 10.44 -22.16
N ARG A 103 -5.57 10.54 -22.05
CA ARG A 103 -4.64 10.20 -23.15
C ARG A 103 -4.71 8.72 -23.55
N VAL A 104 -4.68 7.82 -22.58
CA VAL A 104 -4.81 6.37 -22.78
C VAL A 104 -6.19 6.05 -23.36
N GLY A 105 -7.26 6.66 -22.85
CA GLY A 105 -8.63 6.51 -23.34
C GLY A 105 -8.81 6.95 -24.79
N ARG A 106 -8.20 8.09 -25.18
CA ARG A 106 -8.22 8.58 -26.58
C ARG A 106 -7.56 7.58 -27.51
N LYS A 107 -6.45 6.99 -27.07
CA LYS A 107 -5.73 5.97 -27.83
C LYS A 107 -6.49 4.64 -27.91
N LEU A 108 -7.20 4.26 -26.85
CA LEU A 108 -7.95 3.00 -26.77
C LEU A 108 -9.16 3.01 -27.70
N THR A 109 -9.87 4.13 -27.71
CA THR A 109 -11.19 4.24 -28.34
C THR A 109 -11.16 4.93 -29.69
N GLY A 110 -10.11 5.73 -29.96
CA GLY A 110 -10.08 6.66 -31.09
C GLY A 110 -11.04 7.85 -30.93
N ASP A 111 -11.90 7.82 -29.92
CA ASP A 111 -13.03 8.72 -29.73
C ASP A 111 -12.78 9.73 -28.60
N GLY A 112 -13.19 10.97 -28.82
CA GLY A 112 -12.89 12.11 -27.93
C GLY A 112 -13.78 12.07 -26.69
N PRO A 113 -15.10 12.08 -26.90
CA PRO A 113 -16.11 11.90 -25.87
C PRO A 113 -15.87 10.70 -24.95
N THR A 114 -15.56 9.52 -25.49
CA THR A 114 -15.35 8.32 -24.66
C THR A 114 -14.14 8.46 -23.74
N ALA A 115 -13.06 9.07 -24.22
CA ALA A 115 -11.89 9.35 -23.40
C ALA A 115 -12.15 10.40 -22.30
N VAL A 116 -12.95 11.41 -22.63
CA VAL A 116 -13.44 12.42 -21.69
C VAL A 116 -14.30 11.76 -20.60
N LEU A 117 -15.22 10.88 -21.00
CA LEU A 117 -16.07 10.13 -20.07
C LEU A 117 -15.22 9.25 -19.15
N ALA A 118 -14.22 8.54 -19.67
CA ALA A 118 -13.33 7.73 -18.84
C ALA A 118 -12.57 8.56 -17.79
N ALA A 119 -12.03 9.72 -18.18
CA ALA A 119 -11.36 10.62 -17.26
C ALA A 119 -12.32 11.25 -16.23
N LEU A 120 -13.55 11.57 -16.64
CA LEU A 120 -14.59 12.09 -15.75
C LEU A 120 -15.03 11.02 -14.73
N LEU A 121 -15.27 9.79 -15.18
CA LEU A 121 -15.62 8.66 -14.30
C LEU A 121 -14.52 8.41 -13.26
N LEU A 122 -13.24 8.49 -13.66
CA LEU A 122 -12.14 8.40 -12.70
C LEU A 122 -12.13 9.58 -11.74
N ALA A 123 -12.27 10.81 -12.23
CA ALA A 123 -12.27 12.01 -11.39
C ALA A 123 -13.42 12.03 -10.37
N LEU A 124 -14.54 11.36 -10.66
CA LEU A 124 -15.70 11.20 -9.78
C LEU A 124 -15.65 9.90 -8.94
N SER A 125 -14.65 9.04 -9.16
CA SER A 125 -14.52 7.78 -8.43
C SER A 125 -14.08 8.03 -6.99
N LEU A 126 -14.91 7.61 -6.03
CA LEU A 126 -14.64 7.78 -4.61
C LEU A 126 -13.32 7.11 -4.17
N PRO A 127 -13.04 5.82 -4.52
CA PRO A 127 -11.75 5.21 -4.20
C PRO A 127 -10.56 6.03 -4.75
N PHE A 128 -10.66 6.49 -5.99
CA PHE A 128 -9.59 7.29 -6.60
C PHE A 128 -9.35 8.60 -5.85
N LEU A 129 -10.41 9.33 -5.49
CA LEU A 129 -10.32 10.57 -4.73
C LEU A 129 -9.70 10.33 -3.35
N LEU A 130 -10.14 9.28 -2.63
CA LEU A 130 -9.61 8.96 -1.30
C LEU A 130 -8.12 8.60 -1.34
N TYR A 131 -7.67 7.81 -2.30
CA TYR A 131 -6.26 7.44 -2.42
C TYR A 131 -5.39 8.58 -2.96
N SER A 132 -5.92 9.41 -3.87
CA SER A 132 -5.17 10.52 -4.46
C SER A 132 -4.98 11.69 -3.50
N ARG A 133 -5.86 11.81 -2.49
CA ARG A 133 -5.78 12.85 -1.46
C ARG A 133 -4.92 12.48 -0.27
N GLN A 134 -4.30 11.30 -0.26
CA GLN A 134 -3.43 10.86 0.83
C GLN A 134 -1.96 11.20 0.57
N CYS A 135 -1.22 11.49 1.64
CA CYS A 135 0.24 11.60 1.65
C CYS A 135 0.88 10.20 1.52
N ARG A 136 0.64 9.51 0.40
CA ARG A 136 1.01 8.11 0.18
C ARG A 136 1.31 7.82 -1.28
N TRP A 137 2.02 6.73 -1.52
CA TRP A 137 2.49 6.28 -2.83
C TRP A 137 1.40 6.02 -3.88
N TYR A 138 0.11 5.91 -3.51
CA TYR A 138 -0.96 5.50 -4.42
C TYR A 138 -1.07 6.37 -5.67
N ALA A 139 -1.23 7.68 -5.51
CA ALA A 139 -1.40 8.62 -6.62
C ALA A 139 -0.20 8.66 -7.59
N PRO A 140 1.05 8.84 -7.10
CA PRO A 140 2.21 8.79 -7.98
C PRO A 140 2.38 7.40 -8.62
N ALA A 141 2.08 6.29 -7.93
CA ALA A 141 2.19 4.96 -8.51
C ALA A 141 1.16 4.74 -9.64
N MET A 142 -0.06 5.27 -9.52
CA MET A 142 -1.05 5.25 -10.61
C MET A 142 -0.53 6.02 -11.84
N ALA A 143 -0.02 7.24 -11.64
CA ALA A 143 0.53 8.05 -12.73
C ALA A 143 1.72 7.36 -13.42
N VAL A 144 2.68 6.86 -12.62
CA VAL A 144 3.89 6.20 -13.15
C VAL A 144 3.55 4.88 -13.83
N THR A 145 2.54 4.13 -13.38
CA THR A 145 2.04 2.94 -14.06
C THR A 145 1.54 3.27 -15.47
N LEU A 146 0.78 4.35 -15.64
CA LEU A 146 0.31 4.78 -16.96
C LEU A 146 1.48 5.26 -17.85
N LEU A 147 2.44 5.98 -17.27
CA LEU A 147 3.67 6.37 -17.98
C LEU A 147 4.52 5.16 -18.39
N LEU A 148 4.57 4.11 -17.58
CA LEU A 148 5.27 2.86 -17.88
C LEU A 148 4.64 2.16 -19.10
N VAL A 149 3.31 2.08 -19.15
CA VAL A 149 2.58 1.58 -20.32
C VAL A 149 2.90 2.41 -21.57
N GLU A 150 2.87 3.74 -21.49
CA GLU A 150 3.21 4.59 -22.63
C GLU A 150 4.69 4.45 -23.05
N ALA A 151 5.60 4.29 -22.08
CA ALA A 151 7.02 4.13 -22.32
C ALA A 151 7.32 2.80 -23.04
N GLU A 152 6.62 1.71 -22.71
CA GLU A 152 6.74 0.40 -23.38
C GLU A 152 6.50 0.49 -24.89
N GLU A 153 5.52 1.30 -25.28
CA GLU A 153 5.18 1.47 -26.68
C GLU A 153 6.19 2.33 -27.42
N ARG A 154 6.83 3.26 -26.70
CA ARG A 154 7.79 4.23 -27.22
C ARG A 154 9.23 3.75 -27.10
N LEU A 155 9.48 2.45 -26.84
CA LEU A 155 10.82 1.87 -26.86
C LEU A 155 11.58 2.12 -28.18
N ALA A 156 10.85 2.23 -29.29
CA ALA A 156 11.40 2.52 -30.60
C ALA A 156 11.93 3.96 -30.77
N GLU A 157 11.71 4.85 -29.81
CA GLU A 157 12.29 6.19 -29.81
C GLU A 157 13.75 6.19 -29.32
N ARG A 158 14.51 7.22 -29.69
CA ARG A 158 15.95 7.35 -29.37
C ARG A 158 16.27 7.21 -27.86
N TRP A 159 15.38 7.70 -27.00
CA TRP A 159 15.48 7.61 -25.53
C TRP A 159 14.38 6.74 -24.92
N GLY A 160 13.71 5.90 -25.72
CA GLY A 160 12.61 5.05 -25.26
C GLY A 160 13.01 4.11 -24.13
N TRP A 161 14.20 3.51 -24.23
CA TRP A 161 14.75 2.61 -23.22
C TRP A 161 15.00 3.29 -21.87
N LEU A 162 15.48 4.55 -21.86
CA LEU A 162 15.66 5.31 -20.62
C LEU A 162 14.33 5.63 -19.97
N ARG A 163 13.32 6.07 -20.74
CA ARG A 163 11.99 6.36 -20.19
C ARG A 163 11.35 5.11 -19.58
N PHE A 164 11.49 3.99 -20.27
CA PHE A 164 11.01 2.69 -19.79
C PHE A 164 11.72 2.28 -18.49
N GLY A 165 13.06 2.30 -18.48
CA GLY A 165 13.84 1.95 -17.30
C GLY A 165 13.61 2.90 -16.12
N ALA A 166 13.53 4.20 -16.38
CA ALA A 166 13.23 5.22 -15.37
C ALA A 166 11.83 5.04 -14.78
N ALA A 167 10.81 4.73 -15.58
CA ALA A 167 9.46 4.47 -15.08
C ALA A 167 9.41 3.24 -14.16
N ILE A 168 10.13 2.16 -14.51
CA ILE A 168 10.25 0.97 -13.65
C ILE A 168 10.98 1.33 -12.35
N GLY A 169 12.14 2.01 -12.44
CA GLY A 169 12.91 2.42 -11.27
C GLY A 169 12.13 3.34 -10.35
N LEU A 170 11.38 4.30 -10.91
CA LEU A 170 10.53 5.20 -10.14
C LEU A 170 9.38 4.44 -9.48
N LEU A 171 8.74 3.50 -10.19
CA LEU A 171 7.67 2.68 -9.65
C LEU A 171 8.17 1.81 -8.49
N PHE A 172 9.38 1.25 -8.60
CA PHE A 172 10.03 0.50 -7.52
C PHE A 172 10.21 1.36 -6.27
N HIS A 173 10.76 2.57 -6.43
CA HIS A 173 11.00 3.49 -5.30
C HIS A 173 9.73 4.10 -4.71
N LEU A 174 8.62 4.09 -5.46
CA LEU A 174 7.28 4.39 -4.94
C LEU A 174 6.72 3.20 -4.16
N ASN A 175 6.68 2.03 -4.79
CA ASN A 175 6.20 0.79 -4.21
C ASN A 175 6.73 -0.43 -4.99
N TYR A 176 7.65 -1.16 -4.37
CA TYR A 176 8.27 -2.34 -4.98
C TYR A 176 7.29 -3.49 -5.25
N LEU A 177 6.17 -3.60 -4.51
CA LEU A 177 5.14 -4.62 -4.78
C LEU A 177 4.36 -4.28 -6.06
N VAL A 178 3.96 -3.02 -6.21
CA VAL A 178 3.30 -2.55 -7.44
C VAL A 178 4.23 -2.70 -8.64
N CYS A 179 5.51 -2.39 -8.47
CA CYS A 179 6.52 -2.62 -9.50
C CYS A 179 6.65 -4.11 -9.85
N GLY A 180 6.76 -4.97 -8.83
CA GLY A 180 6.89 -6.42 -8.97
C GLY A 180 5.68 -7.09 -9.62
N ALA A 181 4.48 -6.50 -9.50
CA ALA A 181 3.30 -6.96 -10.21
C ALA A 181 3.23 -6.39 -11.65
N THR A 182 3.42 -5.08 -11.81
CA THR A 182 3.11 -4.38 -13.05
C THR A 182 4.18 -4.56 -14.13
N ALA A 183 5.47 -4.46 -13.77
CA ALA A 183 6.53 -4.55 -14.77
C ALA A 183 6.63 -5.95 -15.40
N PRO A 184 6.63 -7.06 -14.63
CA PRO A 184 6.60 -8.41 -15.21
C PRO A 184 5.31 -8.68 -16.00
N ALA A 185 4.15 -8.22 -15.53
CA ALA A 185 2.89 -8.34 -16.27
C ALA A 185 2.96 -7.68 -17.65
N LEU A 186 3.55 -6.47 -17.74
CA LEU A 186 3.70 -5.74 -18.99
C LEU A 186 4.68 -6.43 -19.95
N VAL A 187 5.81 -6.93 -19.43
CA VAL A 187 6.80 -7.71 -20.20
C VAL A 187 6.17 -9.00 -20.74
N ALA A 188 5.44 -9.74 -19.89
CA ALA A 188 4.74 -10.96 -20.27
C ALA A 188 3.63 -10.69 -21.30
N ALA A 189 2.87 -9.60 -21.14
CA ALA A 189 1.85 -9.19 -22.10
C ALA A 189 2.44 -8.84 -23.47
N ARG A 190 3.59 -8.15 -23.50
CA ARG A 190 4.34 -7.89 -24.74
C ARG A 190 4.79 -9.19 -25.38
N LEU A 191 5.35 -10.11 -24.60
CA LEU A 191 5.81 -11.40 -25.09
C LEU A 191 4.67 -12.24 -25.67
N SER A 192 3.54 -12.32 -24.97
CA SER A 192 2.35 -13.06 -25.39
C SER A 192 1.77 -12.55 -26.72
N THR A 193 1.83 -11.23 -26.96
CA THR A 193 1.18 -10.62 -28.12
C THR A 193 2.11 -10.35 -29.31
N ARG A 194 3.42 -10.22 -29.08
CA ARG A 194 4.43 -9.93 -30.12
C ARG A 194 5.49 -11.03 -30.28
N GLY A 195 5.46 -12.07 -29.45
CA GLY A 195 6.41 -13.17 -29.47
C GLY A 195 7.80 -12.82 -28.92
N TRP A 196 8.67 -13.83 -28.81
CA TRP A 196 10.00 -13.70 -28.17
C TRP A 196 10.94 -12.70 -28.84
N ARG A 197 10.78 -12.50 -30.16
CA ARG A 197 11.55 -11.50 -30.93
C ARG A 197 11.27 -10.05 -30.52
N SER A 198 10.24 -9.81 -29.72
CA SER A 198 9.90 -8.47 -29.21
C SER A 198 10.81 -7.98 -28.08
N ILE A 199 11.64 -8.88 -27.52
CA ILE A 199 12.70 -8.56 -26.56
C ILE A 199 13.93 -8.10 -27.35
N ASP A 200 13.96 -6.80 -27.65
CA ASP A 200 15.06 -6.17 -28.38
C ASP A 200 16.13 -5.61 -27.44
N ARG A 201 17.25 -5.13 -28.01
CA ARG A 201 18.34 -4.52 -27.25
C ARG A 201 17.90 -3.31 -26.43
N ARG A 202 16.85 -2.58 -26.84
CA ARG A 202 16.35 -1.39 -26.15
C ARG A 202 15.54 -1.76 -24.93
N MET A 203 14.78 -2.86 -25.00
CA MET A 203 14.08 -3.43 -23.86
C MET A 203 15.06 -3.95 -22.83
N ILE A 204 16.07 -4.69 -23.27
CA ILE A 204 17.15 -5.16 -22.40
C ILE A 204 17.85 -3.96 -21.76
N ALA A 205 18.24 -2.94 -22.55
CA ALA A 205 18.87 -1.72 -22.02
C ALA A 205 17.97 -0.99 -21.00
N GLY A 206 16.66 -0.93 -21.24
CA GLY A 206 15.71 -0.33 -20.30
C GLY A 206 15.57 -1.12 -19.00
N LEU A 207 15.53 -2.45 -19.08
CA LEU A 207 15.54 -3.33 -17.89
C LEU A 207 16.87 -3.23 -17.14
N SER A 208 18.00 -3.15 -17.84
CA SER A 208 19.31 -2.91 -17.22
C SER A 208 19.38 -1.54 -16.55
N ALA A 209 18.82 -0.49 -17.17
CA ALA A 209 18.73 0.83 -16.57
C ALA A 209 17.86 0.82 -15.30
N ALA A 210 16.73 0.10 -15.34
CA ALA A 210 15.90 -0.09 -14.15
C ALA A 210 16.68 -0.83 -13.04
N ALA A 211 17.39 -1.91 -13.39
CA ALA A 211 18.22 -2.65 -12.45
C ALA A 211 19.30 -1.77 -11.81
N LEU A 212 19.96 -0.90 -12.57
CA LEU A 212 20.94 0.05 -12.02
C LEU A 212 20.32 1.01 -11.00
N LEU A 213 19.05 1.40 -11.18
CA LEU A 213 18.33 2.28 -10.25
C LEU A 213 17.82 1.56 -9.01
N THR A 214 17.66 0.23 -9.04
CA THR A 214 17.03 -0.54 -7.96
C THR A 214 18.02 -1.44 -7.20
N LEU A 215 19.05 -1.98 -7.86
CA LEU A 215 20.03 -2.88 -7.25
C LEU A 215 20.78 -2.27 -6.04
N PRO A 216 21.21 -1.00 -6.05
CA PRO A 216 21.81 -0.39 -4.88
C PRO A 216 20.87 -0.44 -3.68
N PHE A 217 19.57 -0.20 -3.90
CA PHE A 217 18.57 -0.27 -2.84
C PHE A 217 18.48 -1.68 -2.25
N PHE A 218 18.48 -2.73 -3.09
CA PHE A 218 18.50 -4.12 -2.60
C PHE A 218 19.74 -4.46 -1.77
N ALA A 219 20.91 -3.91 -2.11
CA ALA A 219 22.15 -4.18 -1.39
C ALA A 219 22.16 -3.56 0.01
N PHE A 220 21.55 -2.38 0.18
CA PHE A 220 21.54 -1.65 1.45
C PHE A 220 20.26 -1.83 2.28
N PHE A 221 19.13 -2.11 1.61
CA PHE A 221 17.80 -2.20 2.20
C PHE A 221 17.08 -3.41 1.59
N PRO A 222 17.25 -4.63 2.12
CA PRO A 222 16.58 -5.81 1.58
C PRO A 222 15.06 -5.67 1.81
N PRO A 223 14.25 -5.30 0.79
CA PRO A 223 12.84 -4.99 0.97
C PRO A 223 12.01 -6.25 1.29
N PHE A 224 12.64 -7.43 1.14
CA PHE A 224 12.08 -8.72 1.48
C PHE A 224 12.34 -9.16 2.91
N ALA A 225 13.18 -8.48 3.70
CA ALA A 225 13.36 -8.82 5.11
C ALA A 225 12.05 -8.66 5.90
N PHE A 226 11.33 -7.56 5.65
CA PHE A 226 9.95 -7.38 6.12
C PHE A 226 9.01 -8.44 5.56
N ALA A 227 9.16 -8.74 4.27
CA ALA A 227 8.22 -9.60 3.57
C ALA A 227 8.36 -11.08 3.98
N GLU A 228 9.56 -11.56 4.28
CA GLU A 228 9.85 -12.91 4.78
C GLU A 228 9.21 -13.15 6.15
N GLN A 229 9.31 -12.17 7.05
CA GLN A 229 8.71 -12.22 8.39
C GLN A 229 7.18 -12.23 8.37
N VAL A 230 6.60 -11.75 7.27
CA VAL A 230 5.17 -11.52 7.07
C VAL A 230 4.62 -12.46 5.97
N ALA A 231 5.46 -13.36 5.46
CA ALA A 231 5.16 -14.16 4.30
C ALA A 231 4.11 -15.23 4.61
N SER A 232 3.17 -15.36 3.68
CA SER A 232 2.12 -16.36 3.72
C SER A 232 2.45 -17.59 2.90
N THR A 233 1.96 -18.75 3.30
CA THR A 233 2.07 -19.96 2.48
C THR A 233 1.19 -19.87 1.22
N PHE A 234 1.66 -20.44 0.12
CA PHE A 234 0.91 -20.59 -1.14
C PHE A 234 -0.50 -21.20 -0.99
N SER A 235 -0.75 -21.97 0.07
CA SER A 235 -2.07 -22.56 0.34
C SER A 235 -3.18 -21.53 0.60
N ASP A 236 -2.86 -20.30 0.97
CA ASP A 236 -3.85 -19.21 1.11
C ASP A 236 -4.24 -18.56 -0.21
N TYR A 237 -3.49 -18.80 -1.28
CA TYR A 237 -3.65 -18.05 -2.50
C TYR A 237 -5.09 -18.06 -3.05
N PRO A 238 -5.84 -19.18 -3.03
CA PRO A 238 -7.22 -19.20 -3.50
C PRO A 238 -8.16 -18.29 -2.70
N SER A 239 -8.05 -18.26 -1.37
CA SER A 239 -8.92 -17.43 -0.52
C SER A 239 -8.62 -15.95 -0.69
N ARG A 240 -7.35 -15.59 -0.89
CA ARG A 240 -6.91 -14.22 -1.20
C ARG A 240 -7.44 -13.75 -2.54
N MET A 241 -7.30 -14.58 -3.56
CA MET A 241 -7.82 -14.27 -4.88
C MET A 241 -9.33 -14.05 -4.83
N ALA A 242 -10.06 -14.91 -4.12
CA ALA A 242 -11.49 -14.73 -3.91
C ALA A 242 -11.83 -13.41 -3.21
N TRP A 243 -11.06 -13.03 -2.19
CA TRP A 243 -11.27 -11.78 -1.45
C TRP A 243 -10.99 -10.55 -2.33
N VAL A 244 -9.86 -10.51 -3.05
CA VAL A 244 -9.51 -9.40 -3.95
C VAL A 244 -10.50 -9.28 -5.10
N LEU A 245 -10.93 -10.40 -5.70
CA LEU A 245 -11.98 -10.38 -6.72
C LEU A 245 -13.30 -9.88 -6.15
N GLY A 246 -13.62 -10.24 -4.90
CA GLY A 246 -14.77 -9.72 -4.17
C GLY A 246 -14.70 -8.20 -3.97
N ASP A 247 -13.57 -7.68 -3.52
CA ASP A 247 -13.35 -6.25 -3.32
C ASP A 247 -13.33 -5.46 -4.64
N LEU A 248 -12.69 -6.01 -5.68
CA LEU A 248 -12.74 -5.43 -7.02
C LEU A 248 -14.18 -5.32 -7.51
N ASN A 249 -14.96 -6.40 -7.38
CA ASN A 249 -16.37 -6.40 -7.76
C ASN A 249 -17.22 -5.43 -6.94
N ARG A 250 -16.92 -5.29 -5.65
CA ARG A 250 -17.68 -4.45 -4.71
C ARG A 250 -17.38 -2.96 -4.83
N TYR A 251 -16.11 -2.59 -5.05
CA TYR A 251 -15.66 -1.20 -4.87
C TYR A 251 -15.12 -0.53 -6.14
N LEU A 252 -14.71 -1.28 -7.16
CA LEU A 252 -13.98 -0.71 -8.29
C LEU A 252 -14.63 -1.02 -9.65
N LEU A 253 -14.90 -2.29 -9.91
CA LEU A 253 -15.23 -2.81 -11.22
C LEU A 253 -16.29 -3.89 -11.04
N PRO A 254 -17.60 -3.60 -11.23
CA PRO A 254 -18.60 -4.66 -11.22
C PRO A 254 -18.31 -5.58 -12.40
N LEU A 255 -17.62 -6.69 -12.13
CA LEU A 255 -17.11 -7.62 -13.14
C LEU A 255 -18.23 -8.11 -14.07
N PRO A 256 -19.47 -8.38 -13.59
CA PRO A 256 -20.60 -8.68 -14.45
C PRO A 256 -20.97 -7.54 -15.40
N GLY A 257 -20.93 -6.28 -14.92
CA GLY A 257 -21.22 -5.10 -15.73
C GLY A 257 -20.20 -4.91 -16.86
N ILE A 258 -18.93 -5.18 -16.59
CA ILE A 258 -17.87 -5.11 -17.61
C ILE A 258 -18.00 -6.25 -18.62
N ALA A 259 -18.34 -7.47 -18.18
CA ALA A 259 -18.60 -8.57 -19.08
C ALA A 259 -19.75 -8.25 -20.05
N VAL A 260 -20.85 -7.68 -19.53
CA VAL A 260 -22.00 -7.23 -20.32
C VAL A 260 -21.59 -6.09 -21.26
N LEU A 261 -20.91 -5.06 -20.79
CA LEU A 261 -20.45 -3.93 -21.63
C LEU A 261 -19.45 -4.38 -22.70
N SER A 262 -18.59 -5.35 -22.40
CA SER A 262 -17.62 -5.92 -23.34
C SER A 262 -18.31 -6.77 -24.41
N ALA A 263 -19.35 -7.51 -24.03
CA ALA A 263 -20.19 -8.27 -24.96
C ALA A 263 -21.00 -7.34 -25.87
N LEU A 264 -21.60 -6.29 -25.31
CA LEU A 264 -22.34 -5.24 -26.04
C LEU A 264 -21.44 -4.41 -26.96
N ALA A 265 -20.18 -4.18 -26.57
CA ALA A 265 -19.19 -3.52 -27.41
C ALA A 265 -18.76 -4.37 -28.63
N GLY A 266 -19.28 -5.59 -28.79
CA GLY A 266 -19.16 -6.40 -30.00
C GLY A 266 -17.72 -6.71 -30.41
N GLY A 267 -16.82 -6.89 -29.43
CA GLY A 267 -15.41 -7.17 -29.70
C GLY A 267 -14.61 -6.01 -30.31
N ARG A 268 -15.17 -4.79 -30.39
CA ARG A 268 -14.44 -3.59 -30.88
C ARG A 268 -13.19 -3.31 -30.05
N LEU A 269 -13.23 -3.57 -28.74
CA LEU A 269 -12.07 -3.47 -27.85
C LEU A 269 -10.97 -4.49 -28.16
N GLY A 270 -11.25 -5.63 -28.82
CA GLY A 270 -10.27 -6.68 -29.09
C GLY A 270 -9.50 -6.53 -30.42
N ARG A 271 -9.84 -5.52 -31.23
CA ARG A 271 -9.32 -5.37 -32.60
C ARG A 271 -7.88 -4.87 -32.66
N SER A 272 -7.40 -4.13 -31.66
CA SER A 272 -6.04 -3.61 -31.62
C SER A 272 -5.09 -4.55 -30.89
N GLY A 273 -3.89 -4.76 -31.43
CA GLY A 273 -2.82 -5.45 -30.69
C GLY A 273 -2.43 -4.73 -29.40
N TRP A 274 -2.71 -3.43 -29.26
CA TRP A 274 -2.45 -2.69 -28.03
C TRP A 274 -3.50 -2.89 -26.95
N THR A 275 -4.79 -2.94 -27.30
CA THR A 275 -5.86 -3.19 -26.34
C THR A 275 -5.75 -4.58 -25.73
N ARG A 276 -5.40 -5.60 -26.55
CA ARG A 276 -5.10 -6.96 -26.06
C ARG A 276 -3.94 -6.97 -25.08
N ARG A 277 -2.85 -6.24 -25.36
CA ARG A 277 -1.70 -6.11 -24.46
C ARG A 277 -2.09 -5.50 -23.12
N LEU A 278 -2.86 -4.43 -23.14
CA LEU A 278 -3.35 -3.78 -21.91
C LEU A 278 -4.23 -4.72 -21.08
N ALA A 279 -5.17 -5.42 -21.72
CA ALA A 279 -6.02 -6.39 -21.03
C ALA A 279 -5.20 -7.50 -20.35
N VAL A 280 -4.24 -8.09 -21.08
CA VAL A 280 -3.32 -9.10 -20.53
C VAL A 280 -2.48 -8.53 -19.39
N THR A 281 -1.98 -7.30 -19.54
CA THR A 281 -1.20 -6.62 -18.48
C THR A 281 -2.03 -6.45 -17.21
N ILE A 282 -3.27 -5.97 -17.32
CA ILE A 282 -4.15 -5.75 -16.17
C ILE A 282 -4.47 -7.09 -15.49
N LEU A 283 -4.85 -8.12 -16.25
CA LEU A 283 -5.16 -9.44 -15.70
C LEU A 283 -3.95 -10.06 -14.99
N LEU A 284 -2.78 -10.04 -15.63
CA LEU A 284 -1.55 -10.56 -15.03
C LEU A 284 -1.12 -9.72 -13.81
N ALA A 285 -1.24 -8.40 -13.85
CA ALA A 285 -0.88 -7.55 -12.71
C ALA A 285 -1.75 -7.84 -11.49
N VAL A 286 -3.07 -8.05 -11.67
CA VAL A 286 -3.97 -8.47 -10.60
C VAL A 286 -3.56 -9.83 -10.04
N VAL A 287 -3.21 -10.80 -10.89
CA VAL A 287 -2.73 -12.11 -10.44
C VAL A 287 -1.43 -11.99 -9.65
N LEU A 288 -0.44 -11.26 -10.20
CA LEU A 288 0.87 -11.10 -9.58
C LEU A 288 0.81 -10.28 -8.28
N SER A 289 -0.07 -9.28 -8.16
CA SER A 289 -0.27 -8.53 -6.91
C SER A 289 -0.86 -9.39 -5.78
N ASN A 290 -1.46 -10.54 -6.10
CA ASN A 290 -1.92 -11.50 -5.11
C ASN A 290 -0.84 -12.51 -4.69
N LEU A 291 0.21 -12.68 -5.51
CA LEU A 291 1.40 -13.45 -5.12
C LEU A 291 2.29 -12.66 -4.17
N THR A 292 2.23 -11.33 -4.24
CA THR A 292 2.97 -10.46 -3.33
C THR A 292 2.43 -10.55 -1.90
N LEU A 293 3.36 -10.56 -0.96
CA LEU A 293 3.21 -11.07 0.40
C LEU A 293 2.21 -10.23 1.21
N TRP A 294 1.11 -10.85 1.64
CA TRP A 294 0.19 -10.30 2.64
C TRP A 294 0.31 -11.07 3.95
N PRO A 295 0.43 -10.39 5.11
CA PRO A 295 0.49 -11.02 6.43
C PRO A 295 -0.62 -12.06 6.62
N ARG A 296 -0.24 -13.29 6.96
CA ARG A 296 -1.16 -14.18 7.69
C ARG A 296 -1.18 -13.70 9.14
N ASP A 297 -2.29 -13.13 9.57
CA ASP A 297 -2.53 -12.67 10.95
C ASP A 297 -1.60 -11.55 11.47
N GLN A 298 -2.17 -10.40 11.85
CA GLN A 298 -1.46 -9.39 12.65
C GLN A 298 -1.29 -9.80 14.12
N ARG A 299 -1.20 -11.11 14.41
CA ARG A 299 -0.96 -11.59 15.77
C ARG A 299 0.53 -11.45 16.05
N PRO A 300 0.93 -10.89 17.21
CA PRO A 300 2.34 -10.81 17.55
C PRO A 300 2.95 -12.22 17.51
N PRO A 301 4.20 -12.37 17.02
CA PRO A 301 4.87 -13.66 17.03
C PRO A 301 4.86 -14.26 18.44
N ALA A 302 4.65 -15.58 18.53
CA ALA A 302 4.51 -16.30 19.80
C ALA A 302 5.78 -16.23 20.69
N GLY A 303 6.92 -15.81 20.12
CA GLY A 303 8.07 -15.31 20.87
C GLY A 303 8.06 -13.80 20.81
N GLY A 304 7.90 -13.14 21.97
CA GLY A 304 7.61 -11.70 22.08
C GLY A 304 8.37 -10.80 21.10
N ALA A 305 7.66 -9.80 20.56
CA ALA A 305 8.22 -8.82 19.65
C ALA A 305 9.55 -8.24 20.20
N PRO A 306 10.56 -7.99 19.34
CA PRO A 306 11.79 -7.37 19.77
C PRO A 306 11.46 -6.05 20.48
N SER A 307 11.87 -5.94 21.74
CA SER A 307 11.56 -4.79 22.56
C SER A 307 12.14 -3.52 21.94
N CYS A 308 11.28 -2.53 21.61
CA CYS A 308 11.70 -1.20 21.16
C CYS A 308 12.73 -0.57 22.12
N ARG A 309 12.71 -0.95 23.39
CA ARG A 309 13.65 -0.50 24.42
C ARG A 309 15.11 -0.85 24.07
N GLY A 310 15.37 -2.00 23.44
CA GLY A 310 16.73 -2.40 23.05
C GLY A 310 17.31 -1.52 21.95
N TYR A 311 16.50 -1.13 20.98
CA TYR A 311 16.91 -0.25 19.88
C TYR A 311 17.12 1.20 20.36
N LEU A 312 16.24 1.69 21.23
CA LEU A 312 16.36 3.04 21.80
C LEU A 312 17.60 3.20 22.69
N LEU A 313 17.89 2.21 23.55
CA LEU A 313 19.10 2.24 24.39
C LEU A 313 20.40 2.22 23.57
N ARG A 314 20.40 1.60 22.39
CA ARG A 314 21.55 1.63 21.47
C ARG A 314 21.68 2.97 20.74
N ALA A 315 20.56 3.67 20.52
CA ALA A 315 20.52 4.96 19.84
C ALA A 315 20.92 6.14 20.73
N GLU A 316 20.69 6.05 22.04
CA GLU A 316 21.06 7.10 22.99
C GLU A 316 22.54 7.08 23.40
N GLY A 317 23.29 6.02 23.10
CA GLY A 317 24.67 5.85 23.58
C GLY A 317 24.73 5.71 25.11
N PRO A 318 25.86 5.28 25.69
CA PRO A 318 26.01 5.32 27.14
C PRO A 318 25.92 6.79 27.61
N PRO A 319 25.26 7.08 28.75
CA PRO A 319 25.28 8.43 29.29
C PRO A 319 26.74 8.84 29.46
N LEU A 320 27.09 10.01 28.92
CA LEU A 320 28.37 10.65 29.21
C LEU A 320 28.44 10.83 30.72
N VAL A 321 29.13 9.91 31.39
CA VAL A 321 29.49 10.04 32.80
C VAL A 321 30.42 11.25 32.85
N ASP A 322 29.87 12.39 33.21
CA ASP A 322 30.62 13.60 33.49
C ASP A 322 31.52 13.33 34.71
N ARG A 323 32.75 12.90 34.44
CA ARG A 323 33.81 12.66 35.44
C ARG A 323 34.37 13.97 36.02
N ARG A 324 33.72 15.13 35.83
CA ARG A 324 34.11 16.40 36.47
C ARG A 324 33.15 16.92 37.53
N ALA A 325 32.12 16.15 37.93
CA ALA A 325 31.32 16.46 39.11
C ALA A 325 31.85 15.78 40.40
N ARG A 326 33.14 15.92 40.68
CA ARG A 326 33.72 15.63 42.01
C ARG A 326 34.67 16.74 42.40
N ARG A 327 34.12 17.87 42.86
CA ARG A 327 34.71 18.74 43.89
C ARG A 327 33.83 19.99 44.09
N ARG A 328 33.51 20.22 45.37
CA ARG A 328 33.11 21.49 46.04
C ARG A 328 31.62 21.71 46.37
N PRO A 329 31.36 22.43 47.48
CA PRO A 329 30.50 21.93 48.55
C PRO A 329 29.17 22.68 48.71
N SER A 330 28.34 22.11 49.59
CA SER A 330 27.03 22.55 50.08
C SER A 330 26.90 24.04 50.40
N VAL A 331 25.98 24.75 49.72
CA VAL A 331 25.30 25.96 50.24
C VAL A 331 23.91 26.13 49.59
N HIS A 332 22.92 26.37 50.46
CA HIS A 332 21.57 26.96 50.29
C HIS A 332 20.44 26.26 49.50
N SER A 333 19.38 25.98 50.26
CA SER A 333 18.05 25.53 49.83
C SER A 333 17.24 26.65 49.18
N PRO A 334 16.45 26.38 48.11
CA PRO A 334 15.38 27.27 47.64
C PRO A 334 14.00 26.85 48.22
N PRO A 335 12.99 27.74 48.16
CA PRO A 335 11.75 27.59 48.95
C PRO A 335 10.79 26.55 48.39
N ARG A 336 9.98 26.00 49.30
CA ARG A 336 8.94 24.98 49.07
C ARG A 336 7.83 25.50 48.15
N VAL A 337 7.53 24.75 47.09
CA VAL A 337 6.27 24.82 46.31
C VAL A 337 5.33 23.73 46.87
N PRO A 338 4.03 23.99 47.10
CA PRO A 338 3.15 23.02 47.74
C PRO A 338 2.86 21.82 46.84
N ALA A 339 2.88 20.64 47.46
CA ALA A 339 2.59 19.36 46.82
C ALA A 339 1.08 19.21 46.53
N VAL A 340 0.75 18.88 45.28
CA VAL A 340 -0.57 18.34 44.91
C VAL A 340 -0.57 16.85 45.24
N ALA A 341 -1.51 16.42 46.08
CA ALA A 341 -1.63 15.05 46.55
C ALA A 341 -2.03 14.09 45.40
N LEU A 342 -1.19 13.09 45.14
CA LEU A 342 -1.52 11.90 44.35
C LEU A 342 -1.93 10.79 45.32
N ALA A 343 -3.18 10.33 45.20
CA ALA A 343 -3.67 9.15 45.92
C ALA A 343 -3.07 7.86 45.32
N PRO A 344 -2.77 6.82 46.13
CA PRO A 344 -2.12 5.61 45.64
C PRO A 344 -3.12 4.67 44.95
N LEU A 345 -2.75 4.20 43.75
CA LEU A 345 -3.45 3.12 43.04
C LEU A 345 -3.07 1.77 43.63
N GLY A 346 -4.06 1.08 44.22
CA GLY A 346 -3.99 -0.29 44.70
C GLY A 346 -3.99 -1.33 43.57
N THR A 347 -3.43 -2.49 43.87
CA THR A 347 -3.32 -3.68 43.03
C THR A 347 -4.68 -4.26 42.59
N PRO A 348 -4.84 -4.78 41.36
CA PRO A 348 -6.11 -5.37 40.92
C PRO A 348 -6.18 -6.86 41.27
N GLY A 349 -7.11 -7.19 42.18
CA GLY A 349 -7.63 -8.54 42.40
C GLY A 349 -9.00 -8.72 41.74
N ALA A 350 -9.24 -9.92 41.23
CA ALA A 350 -10.40 -10.42 40.51
C ALA A 350 -11.78 -9.91 40.97
N ARG A 351 -12.64 -9.53 40.01
CA ARG A 351 -14.10 -9.67 40.12
C ARG A 351 -14.78 -9.62 38.75
N GLU A 352 -15.82 -10.45 38.64
CA GLU A 352 -16.58 -10.83 37.46
C GLU A 352 -17.41 -9.69 36.86
N ASP A 353 -17.37 -9.56 35.53
CA ASP A 353 -18.29 -8.72 34.76
C ASP A 353 -19.64 -9.43 34.58
N ARG A 354 -20.70 -8.85 35.15
CA ARG A 354 -22.09 -9.11 34.73
C ARG A 354 -22.46 -8.16 33.58
N PRO A 355 -23.04 -8.64 32.46
CA PRO A 355 -23.48 -7.76 31.39
C PRO A 355 -24.85 -7.13 31.69
N VAL A 356 -24.93 -5.81 31.42
CA VAL A 356 -26.14 -5.01 31.39
C VAL A 356 -27.05 -5.49 30.23
N ARG A 357 -28.27 -5.92 30.54
CA ARG A 357 -29.30 -6.27 29.54
C ARG A 357 -30.04 -5.01 29.08
N LEU A 358 -29.95 -4.71 27.78
CA LEU A 358 -30.95 -3.88 27.08
C LEU A 358 -32.20 -4.75 26.84
N ARG A 359 -33.38 -4.20 27.16
CA ARG A 359 -34.67 -4.87 26.97
C ARG A 359 -34.99 -4.98 25.48
N GLY A 360 -35.30 -6.20 25.03
CA GLY A 360 -36.15 -6.45 23.88
C GLY A 360 -35.51 -7.15 22.68
N GLU A 361 -35.05 -8.39 22.82
CA GLU A 361 -35.02 -9.39 21.74
C GLU A 361 -35.09 -10.83 22.32
N PRO A 362 -35.77 -11.79 21.66
CA PRO A 362 -35.79 -13.19 22.09
C PRO A 362 -34.49 -13.93 21.67
N PRO A 363 -34.00 -14.89 22.46
CA PRO A 363 -32.69 -15.51 22.22
C PRO A 363 -32.71 -16.59 21.12
N PRO A 364 -31.59 -16.78 20.38
CA PRO A 364 -31.44 -17.86 19.41
C PRO A 364 -31.14 -19.21 20.09
N THR A 365 -31.76 -20.27 19.57
CA THR A 365 -31.56 -21.67 19.96
C THR A 365 -30.17 -22.18 19.54
N ARG A 366 -29.46 -22.86 20.45
CA ARG A 366 -28.22 -23.61 20.14
C ARG A 366 -28.55 -25.04 19.71
N PRO A 367 -27.92 -25.60 18.67
CA PRO A 367 -27.97 -27.04 18.42
C PRO A 367 -26.90 -27.76 19.25
N GLY A 368 -27.34 -28.72 20.05
CA GLY A 368 -26.47 -29.67 20.76
C GLY A 368 -26.05 -30.83 19.86
N ALA A 369 -24.80 -31.26 20.01
CA ALA A 369 -24.29 -32.51 19.47
C ALA A 369 -24.78 -33.68 20.34
N HIS A 370 -25.37 -34.72 19.73
CA HIS A 370 -25.52 -36.03 20.34
C HIS A 370 -25.05 -37.15 19.39
N ARG A 371 -24.40 -38.14 20.01
CA ARG A 371 -23.71 -39.31 19.45
C ARG A 371 -24.61 -40.28 18.66
N ARG A 372 -23.91 -41.03 17.79
CA ARG A 372 -24.25 -42.27 17.07
C ARG A 372 -24.92 -43.36 17.94
N SER A 373 -25.84 -44.14 17.35
CA SER A 373 -25.67 -45.58 17.04
C SER A 373 -26.96 -46.28 16.58
N GLY A 374 -26.88 -47.06 15.50
CA GLY A 374 -27.56 -48.37 15.36
C GLY A 374 -28.85 -48.45 14.53
N GLY A 375 -28.86 -49.36 13.54
CA GLY A 375 -30.08 -49.98 13.01
C GLY A 375 -30.16 -50.15 11.48
N VAL A 376 -29.64 -51.27 10.97
CA VAL A 376 -30.07 -51.88 9.69
C VAL A 376 -31.20 -52.87 10.03
N PRO A 377 -32.22 -53.06 9.16
CA PRO A 377 -32.33 -54.38 8.55
C PRO A 377 -32.76 -54.35 7.06
N ALA A 378 -32.43 -55.46 6.39
CA ALA A 378 -32.93 -55.89 5.11
C ALA A 378 -34.15 -56.84 5.29
N GLU A 379 -34.83 -57.11 4.17
CA GLU A 379 -35.87 -58.13 3.91
C GLU A 379 -37.30 -57.88 4.40
N GLU A 380 -38.21 -57.66 3.44
CA GLU A 380 -39.35 -58.57 3.24
C GLU A 380 -39.79 -58.58 1.75
N ARG A 381 -39.95 -59.80 1.22
CA ARG A 381 -40.60 -60.15 -0.06
C ARG A 381 -42.11 -59.81 0.06
N GLU A 382 -42.89 -59.58 -0.99
CA GLU A 382 -43.37 -60.60 -1.92
C GLU A 382 -44.29 -59.96 -2.98
N ALA A 383 -44.36 -60.60 -4.15
CA ALA A 383 -45.24 -60.24 -5.26
C ALA A 383 -46.66 -60.80 -5.02
N GLY A 384 -47.68 -59.96 -5.25
CA GLY A 384 -49.06 -60.38 -5.44
C GLY A 384 -49.53 -60.02 -6.84
N ARG A 385 -49.70 -61.04 -7.69
CA ARG A 385 -50.51 -60.96 -8.91
C ARG A 385 -51.99 -60.97 -8.51
N SER A 386 -52.75 -60.02 -9.03
CA SER A 386 -54.12 -60.23 -9.52
C SER A 386 -54.44 -59.18 -10.58
#